data_AF-A0A8T0GC94-F1
#
_entry.id   AF-A0A8T0GC94-F1
#
_cell.length_a   1.000
_cell.length_b   1.000
_cell.length_c   1.000
_cell.angle_alpha   90.00
_cell.angle_beta   90.00
_cell.angle_gamma   90.00
#
_symmetry.space_group_name_H-M   'P 1'
#
loop_
_entity.id
_entity.type
_entity.pdbx_description
1 polymer ?
#
loop_
_entity_poly.entity_id
_entity_poly.type
_entity_poly.pdbx_seq_one_letter_code
_entity_poly.pdbx_strand_id
1 'polypeptide(L)'
;MLKLFDNCASLQFGDKNKTVIGMRSAEGETYQYRLKVSTDGAVEVWMKAVEAEMRHTLFEIFKEGTYYYAKSIRSDWIYDNLGMVTLAGSTIWWTWEVEDAFRNVRLGDKNAMKTFSIKLSNQLNDLVAMVRSDLSNLQRKKAMHRGVHIWLRVHGIEWAACHYGFN
;
A
#
# COMPACT_ATOMS: atom_id res chain seq x y z
N MET A 1 -15.01 17.13 9.30
CA MET A 1 -14.79 15.80 8.70
C MET A 1 -14.02 14.86 9.61
N LEU A 2 -12.86 15.25 10.15
CA LEU A 2 -12.09 14.41 11.10
C LEU A 2 -12.86 13.93 12.35
N LYS A 3 -13.94 14.61 12.75
CA LYS A 3 -14.81 14.19 13.87
C LYS A 3 -15.83 13.10 13.49
N LEU A 4 -15.98 12.81 12.19
CA LEU A 4 -17.01 11.92 11.63
C LEU A 4 -16.39 10.74 10.89
N PHE A 5 -15.22 10.93 10.27
CA PHE A 5 -14.49 9.93 9.51
C PHE A 5 -13.02 9.92 9.90
N ASP A 6 -12.51 8.75 10.25
CA ASP A 6 -11.09 8.57 10.54
C ASP A 6 -10.22 8.84 9.31
N ASN A 7 -9.12 9.57 9.53
CA ASN A 7 -8.16 9.95 8.50
C ASN A 7 -8.77 10.69 7.27
N CYS A 8 -9.92 11.34 7.42
CA CYS A 8 -10.52 12.19 6.38
C CYS A 8 -10.38 13.68 6.71
N ALA A 9 -9.50 14.37 5.98
CA ALA A 9 -9.33 15.81 6.11
C ALA A 9 -10.46 16.59 5.44
N SER A 10 -10.75 16.30 4.18
CA SER A 10 -11.78 17.00 3.40
C SER A 10 -12.38 16.13 2.30
N LEU A 11 -13.65 16.39 1.97
CA LEU A 11 -14.28 15.86 0.76
C LEU A 11 -13.94 16.75 -0.43
N GLN A 12 -13.88 16.13 -1.61
CA GLN A 12 -13.74 16.84 -2.87
C GLN A 12 -15.12 16.96 -3.51
N PHE A 13 -15.54 18.19 -3.77
CA PHE A 13 -16.83 18.48 -4.36
C PHE A 13 -16.68 18.80 -5.85
N GLY A 14 -17.54 18.20 -6.67
CA GLY A 14 -17.73 18.52 -8.09
C GLY A 14 -18.93 19.43 -8.31
N ASP A 15 -19.26 19.70 -9.58
CA ASP A 15 -20.47 20.38 -10.09
C ASP A 15 -21.17 21.32 -9.09
N LYS A 16 -20.65 22.55 -8.95
CA LYS A 16 -21.20 23.61 -8.09
C LYS A 16 -21.49 23.16 -6.64
N ASN A 17 -20.68 22.26 -6.10
CA ASN A 17 -20.82 21.64 -4.78
C ASN A 17 -22.06 20.76 -4.59
N LYS A 18 -22.66 20.26 -5.68
CA LYS A 18 -23.81 19.34 -5.62
C LYS A 18 -23.46 17.87 -5.60
N THR A 19 -22.19 17.54 -5.83
CA THR A 19 -21.73 16.15 -5.85
C THR A 19 -20.41 16.02 -5.12
N VAL A 20 -20.25 14.94 -4.36
CA VAL A 20 -18.95 14.54 -3.82
C VAL A 20 -18.30 13.57 -4.80
N ILE A 21 -17.07 13.90 -5.20
CA ILE A 21 -16.32 13.17 -6.22
C ILE A 21 -15.09 12.44 -5.66
N GLY A 22 -14.70 12.72 -4.42
CA GLY A 22 -13.53 12.10 -3.82
C GLY A 22 -13.22 12.60 -2.42
N MET A 23 -12.04 12.23 -1.93
CA MET A 23 -11.59 12.53 -0.57
C MET A 23 -10.11 12.94 -0.55
N ARG A 24 -9.74 13.73 0.46
CA ARG A 24 -8.36 14.00 0.87
C ARG A 24 -8.10 13.52 2.30
N SER A 25 -7.01 12.78 2.50
CA SER A 25 -6.58 12.30 3.81
C SER A 25 -5.86 13.37 4.63
N ALA A 26 -5.72 13.15 5.94
CA ALA A 26 -4.95 14.03 6.82
C ALA A 26 -3.46 14.09 6.46
N GLU A 27 -2.94 13.01 5.87
CA GLU A 27 -1.56 12.93 5.38
C GLU A 27 -1.37 13.61 4.02
N GLY A 28 -2.45 14.04 3.38
CA GLY A 28 -2.45 14.74 2.10
C GLY A 28 -2.64 13.84 0.88
N GLU A 29 -2.92 12.54 1.06
CA GLU A 29 -3.29 11.65 -0.03
C GLU A 29 -4.69 11.99 -0.57
N THR A 30 -4.91 11.77 -1.86
CA THR A 30 -6.22 12.00 -2.48
C THR A 30 -6.59 10.84 -3.40
N TYR A 31 -7.87 10.56 -3.51
CA TYR A 31 -8.42 9.63 -4.50
C TYR A 31 -9.82 10.07 -4.91
N GLN A 32 -10.19 9.73 -6.14
CA GLN A 32 -11.52 9.95 -6.70
C GLN A 32 -12.40 8.74 -6.40
N TYR A 33 -13.68 8.99 -6.14
CA TYR A 33 -14.68 7.94 -6.02
C TYR A 33 -14.98 7.33 -7.38
N ARG A 34 -15.34 6.05 -7.37
CA ARG A 34 -15.77 5.31 -8.56
C ARG A 34 -17.10 5.84 -9.08
N LEU A 35 -17.99 6.20 -8.17
CA LEU A 35 -19.25 6.85 -8.45
C LEU A 35 -19.34 8.19 -7.70
N LYS A 36 -19.86 9.21 -8.38
CA LYS A 36 -20.13 10.50 -7.76
C LYS A 36 -21.37 10.38 -6.87
N VAL A 37 -21.33 10.98 -5.68
CA VAL A 37 -22.47 10.99 -4.75
C VAL A 37 -23.17 12.33 -4.80
N SER A 38 -24.48 12.37 -5.06
CA SER A 38 -25.26 13.60 -4.98
C SER A 38 -25.42 14.06 -3.53
N THR A 39 -25.34 15.37 -3.29
CA THR A 39 -25.59 16.00 -1.99
C THR A 39 -27.03 16.52 -1.86
N ASP A 40 -27.96 16.03 -2.69
CA ASP A 40 -29.36 16.39 -2.64
C ASP A 40 -30.07 15.72 -1.45
N GLY A 41 -30.95 16.46 -0.77
CA GLY A 41 -31.74 15.96 0.36
C GLY A 41 -31.08 16.13 1.74
N ALA A 42 -31.52 15.33 2.71
CA ALA A 42 -31.06 15.44 4.10
C ALA A 42 -29.58 15.04 4.24
N VAL A 43 -28.84 15.80 5.05
CA VAL A 43 -27.39 15.65 5.22
C VAL A 43 -26.98 14.24 5.63
N GLU A 44 -27.70 13.64 6.56
CA GLU A 44 -27.42 12.28 7.04
C GLU A 44 -27.54 11.22 5.93
N VAL A 45 -28.43 11.43 4.96
CA VAL A 45 -28.68 10.48 3.87
C VAL A 45 -27.50 10.48 2.90
N TRP A 46 -27.13 11.65 2.38
CA TRP A 46 -26.01 11.71 1.43
C TRP A 46 -24.67 11.48 2.11
N MET A 47 -24.50 11.79 3.40
CA MET A 47 -23.27 11.46 4.13
C MET A 47 -23.08 9.95 4.31
N LYS A 48 -24.17 9.19 4.57
CA LYS A 48 -24.11 7.72 4.58
C LYS A 48 -23.78 7.15 3.19
N ALA A 49 -24.29 7.76 2.14
CA ALA A 49 -23.94 7.39 0.78
C ALA A 49 -22.45 7.66 0.46
N VAL A 50 -21.91 8.80 0.92
CA VAL A 50 -20.48 9.11 0.82
C VAL A 50 -19.64 8.06 1.57
N GLU A 51 -20.03 7.66 2.78
CA GLU A 51 -19.33 6.61 3.53
C GLU A 51 -19.31 5.28 2.76
N ALA A 52 -20.45 4.87 2.21
CA ALA A 52 -20.57 3.63 1.45
C ALA A 52 -19.65 3.67 0.21
N GLU A 53 -19.69 4.75 -0.56
CA GLU A 53 -18.84 4.94 -1.75
C GLU A 53 -17.35 5.04 -1.41
N MET A 54 -17.02 5.63 -0.27
CA MET A 54 -15.66 5.68 0.25
C MET A 54 -15.11 4.26 0.47
N ARG A 55 -15.87 3.42 1.19
CA ARG A 55 -15.50 2.02 1.46
C ARG A 55 -15.42 1.19 0.19
N HIS A 56 -16.41 1.33 -0.68
CA HIS A 56 -16.46 0.64 -1.96
C HIS A 56 -15.24 0.98 -2.84
N THR A 57 -14.97 2.27 -3.03
CA THR A 57 -13.85 2.74 -3.85
C THR A 57 -12.51 2.30 -3.27
N LEU A 58 -12.29 2.43 -1.96
CA LEU A 58 -11.05 1.99 -1.33
C LEU A 58 -10.83 0.48 -1.49
N PHE A 59 -11.89 -0.33 -1.39
CA PHE A 59 -11.81 -1.76 -1.62
C PHE A 59 -11.40 -2.09 -3.05
N GLU A 60 -11.98 -1.41 -4.05
CA GLU A 60 -11.59 -1.61 -5.45
C GLU A 60 -10.15 -1.17 -5.73
N ILE A 61 -9.74 0.01 -5.27
CA ILE A 61 -8.35 0.49 -5.41
C ILE A 61 -7.39 -0.52 -4.75
N PHE A 62 -7.75 -1.04 -3.58
CA PHE A 62 -6.93 -2.05 -2.89
C PHE A 62 -6.80 -3.34 -3.70
N LYS A 63 -7.91 -3.84 -4.25
CA LYS A 63 -7.94 -5.05 -5.08
C LYS A 63 -7.09 -4.87 -6.34
N GLU A 64 -7.27 -3.77 -7.05
CA GLU A 64 -6.49 -3.44 -8.25
C GLU A 64 -5.01 -3.28 -7.92
N GLY A 65 -4.68 -2.47 -6.92
CA GLY A 65 -3.29 -2.25 -6.50
C GLY A 65 -2.59 -3.54 -6.12
N THR A 66 -3.27 -4.43 -5.38
CA THR A 66 -2.70 -5.72 -4.98
C THR A 66 -2.53 -6.66 -6.18
N TYR A 67 -3.46 -6.66 -7.13
CA TYR A 67 -3.37 -7.46 -8.36
C TYR A 67 -2.21 -7.03 -9.26
N TYR A 68 -2.01 -5.72 -9.43
CA TYR A 68 -0.96 -5.19 -10.31
C TYR A 68 0.44 -5.23 -9.72
N TYR A 69 0.59 -5.41 -8.40
CA TYR A 69 1.89 -5.48 -7.73
C TYR A 69 2.90 -6.40 -8.45
N ALA A 70 2.49 -7.61 -8.82
CA ALA A 70 3.40 -8.58 -9.46
C ALA A 70 3.76 -8.25 -10.91
N LYS A 71 3.06 -7.31 -11.55
CA LYS A 71 3.27 -6.90 -12.94
C LYS A 71 4.00 -5.57 -13.08
N SER A 72 4.23 -4.86 -11.98
CA SER A 72 4.79 -3.52 -11.97
C SER A 72 6.18 -3.51 -11.35
N ILE A 73 7.01 -2.53 -11.76
CA ILE A 73 8.23 -2.19 -11.01
C ILE A 73 7.79 -1.70 -9.63
N ARG A 74 8.38 -2.27 -8.57
CA ARG A 74 7.96 -1.99 -7.19
C ARG A 74 8.00 -0.49 -6.86
N SER A 75 9.01 0.21 -7.38
CA SER A 75 9.18 1.64 -7.16
C SER A 75 8.02 2.45 -7.72
N ASP A 76 7.65 2.21 -8.98
CA ASP A 76 6.53 2.87 -9.65
C ASP A 76 5.21 2.51 -8.99
N TRP A 77 5.03 1.24 -8.65
CA TRP A 77 3.84 0.78 -7.93
C TRP A 77 3.63 1.49 -6.58
N ILE A 78 4.71 1.80 -5.85
CA ILE A 78 4.64 2.56 -4.59
C ILE A 78 4.15 4.01 -4.84
N TYR A 79 4.52 4.60 -5.96
CA TYR A 79 4.09 5.96 -6.32
C TYR A 79 2.65 6.02 -6.79
N ASP A 80 2.27 5.07 -7.64
CA ASP A 80 0.96 5.07 -8.31
C ASP A 80 -0.19 4.71 -7.36
N ASN A 81 0.12 4.05 -6.24
CA ASN A 81 -0.90 3.57 -5.31
C ASN A 81 -0.95 4.39 -4.02
N LEU A 82 -2.11 4.33 -3.35
CA LEU A 82 -2.30 4.91 -2.03
C LEU A 82 -1.34 4.28 -1.01
N GLY A 83 -0.93 5.05 -0.02
CA GLY A 83 -0.06 4.61 1.06
C GLY A 83 -0.60 3.32 1.68
N MET A 84 -1.82 3.32 2.21
CA MET A 84 -2.36 2.11 2.86
C MET A 84 -2.43 0.89 1.93
N VAL A 85 -2.73 1.09 0.64
CA VAL A 85 -2.74 0.02 -0.37
C VAL A 85 -1.35 -0.56 -0.56
N THR A 86 -0.33 0.30 -0.67
CA THR A 86 1.05 -0.16 -0.81
C THR A 86 1.54 -0.92 0.42
N LEU A 87 1.11 -0.52 1.62
CA LEU A 87 1.47 -1.21 2.85
C LEU A 87 0.90 -2.62 2.87
N ALA A 88 -0.43 -2.74 2.82
CA ALA A 88 -1.13 -4.00 2.93
C ALA A 88 -0.84 -4.93 1.74
N GLY A 89 -0.82 -4.40 0.52
CA GLY A 89 -0.47 -5.18 -0.68
C GLY A 89 0.94 -5.77 -0.60
N SER A 90 1.92 -4.98 -0.14
CA SER A 90 3.29 -5.48 0.05
C SER A 90 3.39 -6.54 1.16
N THR A 91 2.51 -6.50 2.18
CA THR A 91 2.44 -7.54 3.21
C THR A 91 1.92 -8.85 2.64
N ILE A 92 0.82 -8.80 1.88
CA ILE A 92 0.22 -9.99 1.25
C ILE A 92 1.22 -10.68 0.33
N TRP A 93 1.87 -9.91 -0.55
CA TRP A 93 2.85 -10.48 -1.48
C TRP A 93 4.08 -11.02 -0.76
N TRP A 94 4.56 -10.34 0.27
CA TRP A 94 5.67 -10.86 1.05
C TRP A 94 5.33 -12.16 1.77
N THR A 95 4.14 -12.29 2.38
CA THR A 95 3.74 -13.55 3.02
C THR A 95 3.68 -14.70 2.00
N TRP A 96 3.19 -14.43 0.79
CA TRP A 96 3.17 -15.41 -0.28
C TRP A 96 4.58 -15.79 -0.75
N GLU A 97 5.48 -14.82 -0.95
CA GLU A 97 6.86 -15.06 -1.36
C GLU A 97 7.66 -15.87 -0.32
N VAL A 98 7.41 -15.62 0.98
CA VAL A 98 8.01 -16.40 2.07
C VAL A 98 7.54 -17.86 2.01
N GLU A 99 6.23 -18.09 1.87
CA GLU A 99 5.69 -19.44 1.74
C GLU A 99 6.23 -20.17 0.51
N ASP A 100 6.39 -19.47 -0.61
CA ASP A 100 6.97 -20.01 -1.83
C ASP A 100 8.45 -20.40 -1.64
N ALA A 101 9.23 -19.55 -0.98
CA ALA A 101 10.62 -19.87 -0.64
C ALA A 101 10.72 -21.15 0.21
N PHE A 102 9.88 -21.28 1.25
CA PHE A 102 9.83 -22.51 2.06
C PHE A 102 9.37 -23.74 1.28
N ARG A 103 8.43 -23.56 0.34
CA ARG A 103 7.99 -24.65 -0.55
C ARG A 103 9.12 -25.14 -1.44
N ASN A 104 9.90 -24.23 -2.02
CA ASN A 104 11.06 -24.56 -2.86
C ASN A 104 12.15 -25.28 -2.06
N VAL A 105 12.41 -24.86 -0.81
CA VAL A 105 13.28 -25.60 0.11
C VAL A 105 12.80 -27.04 0.31
N ARG A 106 11.50 -27.23 0.57
CA ARG A 106 10.92 -28.57 0.77
C ARG A 106 11.03 -29.44 -0.49
N LEU A 107 11.02 -28.83 -1.68
CA LEU A 107 11.20 -29.53 -2.96
C LEU A 107 12.68 -29.86 -3.26
N GLY A 108 13.62 -29.40 -2.43
CA GLY A 108 15.04 -29.74 -2.51
C GLY A 108 15.97 -28.58 -2.85
N ASP A 109 15.45 -27.37 -3.13
CA ASP A 109 16.29 -26.19 -3.36
C ASP A 109 16.74 -25.57 -2.03
N LYS A 110 17.89 -26.04 -1.53
CA LYS A 110 18.51 -25.55 -0.29
C LYS A 110 18.91 -24.06 -0.36
N ASN A 111 19.04 -23.50 -1.56
CA ASN A 111 19.44 -22.10 -1.74
C ASN A 111 18.25 -21.14 -1.84
N ALA A 112 17.01 -21.64 -1.90
CA ALA A 112 15.82 -20.81 -2.10
C ALA A 112 15.70 -19.67 -1.07
N MET A 113 15.97 -19.94 0.21
CA MET A 113 15.96 -18.92 1.27
C MET A 113 17.06 -17.86 1.08
N LYS A 114 18.25 -18.27 0.65
CA LYS A 114 19.38 -17.37 0.39
C LYS A 114 19.09 -16.47 -0.80
N THR A 115 18.57 -17.02 -1.89
CA THR A 115 18.13 -16.26 -3.07
C THR A 115 17.03 -15.26 -2.71
N PHE A 116 16.07 -15.68 -1.87
CA PHE A 116 15.02 -14.79 -1.38
C PHE A 116 15.58 -13.65 -0.52
N SER A 117 16.54 -13.94 0.36
CA SER A 117 17.24 -12.90 1.16
C SER A 117 17.92 -11.86 0.28
N ILE A 118 18.66 -12.30 -0.75
CA ILE A 118 19.33 -11.38 -1.71
C ILE A 118 18.30 -10.50 -2.43
N LYS A 119 17.15 -11.08 -2.85
CA LYS A 119 16.05 -10.33 -3.44
C LYS A 119 15.54 -9.23 -2.51
N LEU A 120 15.35 -9.53 -1.22
CA LEU A 120 14.88 -8.54 -0.25
C LEU A 120 15.92 -7.44 0.01
N SER A 121 17.20 -7.78 0.08
CA SER A 121 18.29 -6.80 0.20
C SER A 121 18.30 -5.84 -1.00
N ASN A 122 18.10 -6.35 -2.22
CA ASN A 122 18.00 -5.51 -3.41
C ASN A 122 16.78 -4.58 -3.36
N GLN A 123 15.62 -5.09 -2.95
CA GLN A 123 14.41 -4.26 -2.78
C GLN A 123 14.59 -3.16 -1.72
N LEU A 124 15.34 -3.44 -0.65
CA LEU A 124 15.70 -2.43 0.35
C LEU A 124 16.61 -1.36 -0.25
N ASN A 125 17.62 -1.75 -1.04
CA ASN A 125 18.53 -0.81 -1.72
C ASN A 125 17.80 0.09 -2.71
N ASP A 126 16.87 -0.47 -3.50
CA ASP A 126 16.04 0.30 -4.44
C ASP A 126 15.23 1.37 -3.70
N LEU A 127 14.69 1.02 -2.54
CA LEU A 127 13.92 1.96 -1.73
C LEU A 127 14.80 3.01 -1.03
N VAL A 128 16.01 2.64 -0.61
CA VAL A 128 17.00 3.61 -0.10
C VAL A 128 17.37 4.60 -1.20
N ALA A 129 17.60 4.13 -2.42
CA ALA A 129 17.85 4.98 -3.58
C ALA A 129 16.66 5.90 -3.87
N MET A 130 15.44 5.36 -3.77
CA MET A 130 14.20 6.13 -3.88
C MET A 130 14.12 7.26 -2.85
N VAL A 131 14.36 6.98 -1.57
CA VAL A 131 14.30 8.01 -0.50
C VAL A 131 15.35 9.10 -0.70
N ARG A 132 16.49 8.78 -1.34
CA ARG A 132 17.59 9.72 -1.63
C ARG A 132 17.33 10.61 -2.85
N SER A 133 16.34 10.30 -3.69
CA SER A 133 16.01 11.15 -4.83
C SER A 133 15.16 12.36 -4.44
N ASP A 134 14.96 13.27 -5.41
CA ASP A 134 14.07 14.42 -5.25
C ASP A 134 12.61 13.98 -5.25
N LEU A 135 12.09 13.75 -4.05
CA LEU A 135 10.71 13.37 -3.80
C LEU A 135 9.92 14.51 -3.18
N SER A 136 8.64 14.61 -3.56
CA SER A 136 7.67 15.40 -2.80
C SER A 136 7.57 14.89 -1.36
N ASN A 137 7.16 15.77 -0.43
CA ASN A 137 7.00 15.42 0.99
C ASN A 137 6.11 14.19 1.20
N LEU A 138 5.06 14.01 0.38
CA LEU A 138 4.17 12.85 0.47
C LEU A 138 4.86 11.56 -0.01
N GLN A 139 5.52 11.61 -1.17
CA GLN A 139 6.26 10.47 -1.71
C GLN A 139 7.39 10.03 -0.78
N ARG A 140 8.09 10.99 -0.17
CA ARG A 140 9.14 10.72 0.82
C ARG A 140 8.59 10.00 2.04
N LYS A 141 7.45 10.44 2.58
CA LYS A 141 6.77 9.74 3.70
C LYS A 141 6.36 8.32 3.32
N LYS A 142 5.79 8.12 2.12
CA LYS A 142 5.45 6.77 1.61
C LYS A 142 6.69 5.89 1.57
N ALA A 143 7.76 6.33 0.90
CA ALA A 143 8.98 5.56 0.74
C ALA A 143 9.63 5.25 2.10
N MET A 144 9.75 6.24 2.98
CA MET A 144 10.37 6.08 4.30
C MET A 144 9.60 5.09 5.19
N HIS A 145 8.27 5.20 5.30
CA HIS A 145 7.47 4.25 6.08
C HIS A 145 7.58 2.81 5.53
N ARG A 146 7.67 2.64 4.21
CA ARG A 146 7.87 1.31 3.61
C ARG A 146 9.27 0.76 3.85
N GLY A 147 10.28 1.63 3.96
CA GLY A 147 11.67 1.22 4.16
C GLY A 147 11.90 0.63 5.54
N VAL A 148 11.34 1.25 6.57
CA VAL A 148 11.34 0.68 7.93
C VAL A 148 10.70 -0.71 7.92
N HIS A 149 9.58 -0.87 7.22
CA HIS A 149 8.86 -2.13 7.20
C HIS A 149 9.60 -3.24 6.43
N ILE A 150 10.23 -2.93 5.30
CA ILE A 150 11.09 -3.89 4.59
C ILE A 150 12.33 -4.22 5.42
N TRP A 151 12.95 -3.23 6.06
CA TRP A 151 14.13 -3.43 6.90
C TRP A 151 13.84 -4.41 8.04
N LEU A 152 12.71 -4.26 8.74
CA LEU A 152 12.27 -5.20 9.77
C LEU A 152 12.05 -6.62 9.22
N ARG A 153 11.50 -6.75 7.99
CA ARG A 153 11.26 -8.04 7.35
C ARG A 153 12.56 -8.75 6.92
N VAL A 154 13.55 -8.00 6.41
CA VAL A 154 14.88 -8.54 6.07
C VAL A 154 15.53 -9.15 7.32
N HIS A 155 15.58 -8.37 8.41
CA HIS A 155 16.16 -8.84 9.68
C HIS A 155 15.41 -10.05 10.25
N GLY A 156 14.07 -10.07 10.12
CA GLY A 156 13.27 -11.22 10.56
C GLY A 156 13.59 -12.51 9.78
N ILE A 157 13.85 -12.42 8.48
CA ILE A 157 14.20 -13.58 7.65
C ILE A 157 15.63 -14.03 7.87
N GLU A 158 16.58 -13.10 8.00
CA GLU A 158 17.97 -13.44 8.35
C GLU A 158 18.05 -14.16 9.70
N TRP A 159 17.29 -13.68 10.69
CA TRP A 159 17.17 -14.35 11.99
C TRP A 159 16.59 -15.76 11.87
N ALA A 160 15.52 -15.95 11.08
CA ALA A 160 14.95 -17.27 10.83
C ALA A 160 15.94 -18.21 10.10
N ALA A 161 16.63 -17.71 9.07
CA ALA A 161 17.62 -18.50 8.33
C ALA A 161 18.78 -18.98 9.24
N CYS A 162 19.23 -18.11 10.15
CA CYS A 162 20.29 -18.42 11.11
C CYS A 162 19.83 -19.48 12.15
N HIS A 163 18.61 -19.37 12.66
CA HIS A 163 18.09 -20.34 13.65
C HIS A 163 17.71 -21.70 13.07
N TYR A 164 17.22 -21.74 11.82
CA TYR A 164 16.82 -22.99 11.17
C TYR A 164 17.93 -23.63 10.32
N GLY A 165 19.16 -23.10 10.36
CA GLY A 165 20.34 -23.75 9.79
C GLY A 165 20.40 -23.74 8.25
N PHE A 166 19.83 -22.74 7.58
CA PHE A 166 19.84 -22.61 6.12
C PHE A 166 21.10 -21.90 5.56
N ASN A 167 22.25 -22.01 6.24
CA ASN A 167 23.53 -21.40 5.84
C ASN A 167 24.26 -22.17 4.74
#